data_AF-A0A942A1C2-F1
#
_entry.id   AF-A0A942A1C2-F1
#
_cell.length_a   1.000
_cell.length_b   1.000
_cell.length_c   1.000
_cell.angle_alpha   90.00
_cell.angle_beta   90.00
_cell.angle_gamma   90.00
#
_symmetry.space_group_name_H-M   'P 1'
#
loop_
_entity.id
_entity.type
_entity.pdbx_description
1 polymer ?
#
loop_
_entity_poly.entity_id
_entity_poly.type
_entity_poly.pdbx_seq_one_letter_code
_entity_poly.pdbx_strand_id
1 'polypeptide(L)'
;MRKMILRRGVDGNRRESAPGIGRSALDPVRRPYRLPAPRRLMPITHVSDTARWVAIDRVQESERPDAPFHDPHARRLAGEHGEVITAHVERGRVDHGARVTA
;
A
#
# COMPACT_ATOMS: atom_id res chain seq x y z
N MET A 1 -5.79 20.79 52.36
CA MET A 1 -6.76 21.73 52.96
C MET A 1 -7.42 22.54 51.84
N ARG A 2 -8.76 22.51 51.73
CA ARG A 2 -9.58 23.32 50.82
C ARG A 2 -10.33 24.37 51.65
N LYS A 3 -10.51 25.57 51.07
CA LYS A 3 -11.55 26.65 51.19
C LYS A 3 -10.78 27.98 50.98
N MET A 4 -11.21 28.93 50.15
CA MET A 4 -12.44 29.70 50.25
C MET A 4 -12.68 30.54 48.97
N ILE A 5 -13.92 31.00 48.81
CA ILE A 5 -14.60 31.45 47.60
C ILE A 5 -14.57 32.99 47.42
N LEU A 6 -14.52 33.41 46.14
CA LEU A 6 -14.91 34.66 45.45
C LEU A 6 -15.11 35.96 46.25
N ARG A 7 -14.59 37.07 45.69
CA ARG A 7 -15.42 38.24 45.33
C ARG A 7 -14.99 38.93 44.03
N ARG A 8 -16.06 39.38 43.37
CA ARG A 8 -16.25 40.00 42.05
C ARG A 8 -15.66 41.42 41.99
N GLY A 9 -15.04 41.77 40.87
CA GLY A 9 -14.72 43.15 40.49
C GLY A 9 -14.92 43.28 38.99
N VAL A 10 -16.01 43.94 38.59
CA VAL A 10 -16.37 44.27 37.21
C VAL A 10 -15.98 45.72 37.04
N ASP A 11 -15.07 46.05 36.14
CA ASP A 11 -14.93 47.40 35.60
C ASP A 11 -14.15 47.38 34.28
N GLY A 12 -14.65 48.14 33.30
CA GLY A 12 -13.78 48.76 32.29
C GLY A 12 -13.74 48.11 30.91
N ASN A 13 -14.87 48.14 30.19
CA ASN A 13 -14.89 48.18 28.73
C ASN A 13 -14.04 49.37 28.23
N ARG A 14 -12.77 49.12 27.88
CA ARG A 14 -11.93 50.02 27.07
C ARG A 14 -11.55 49.28 25.80
N ARG A 15 -12.09 49.80 24.70
CA ARG A 15 -11.81 49.40 23.32
C ARG A 15 -10.31 49.51 23.06
N GLU A 16 -9.67 48.41 22.66
CA GLU A 16 -8.38 48.47 21.97
C GLU A 16 -8.21 47.20 21.11
N SER A 17 -8.45 47.41 19.82
CA SER A 17 -7.74 46.86 18.65
C SER A 17 -7.43 45.36 18.61
N ALA A 18 -8.15 44.67 17.73
CA ALA A 18 -7.86 43.31 17.27
C ALA A 18 -6.38 43.15 16.86
N PRO A 19 -5.70 42.05 17.26
CA PRO A 19 -4.39 41.75 16.70
C PRO A 19 -4.57 41.44 15.22
N GLY A 20 -3.82 42.18 14.40
CA GLY A 20 -3.85 42.12 12.95
C GLY A 20 -3.81 40.68 12.45
N ILE A 21 -4.79 40.36 11.62
CA ILE A 21 -4.80 39.16 10.79
C ILE A 21 -3.58 39.28 9.89
N GLY A 22 -2.48 38.65 10.32
CA GLY A 22 -1.28 38.51 9.53
C GLY A 22 -1.65 37.81 8.24
N ARG A 23 -1.81 38.60 7.17
CA ARG A 23 -1.84 38.13 5.80
C ARG A 23 -0.44 37.62 5.46
N SER A 24 -0.10 36.40 5.89
CA SER A 24 0.81 35.56 5.12
C SER A 24 -0.04 34.84 4.08
N ALA A 25 -0.24 35.54 2.97
CA ALA A 25 -0.47 34.90 1.70
C ALA A 25 0.79 34.11 1.32
N LEU A 26 0.57 32.94 0.69
CA LEU A 26 1.53 32.02 0.09
C LEU A 26 2.08 30.89 0.98
N ASP A 27 1.25 29.86 1.20
CA ASP A 27 1.72 28.50 0.87
C ASP A 27 0.57 27.66 0.27
N PRO A 28 0.30 27.76 -1.03
CA PRO A 28 -0.83 27.07 -1.65
C PRO A 28 -0.52 25.60 -2.02
N VAL A 29 0.62 25.03 -1.61
CA VAL A 29 1.03 23.67 -2.05
C VAL A 29 1.32 22.72 -0.89
N ARG A 30 0.74 22.94 0.30
CA ARG A 30 0.60 21.85 1.28
C ARG A 30 -0.62 20.99 0.97
N ARG A 31 -0.65 20.39 -0.23
CA ARG A 31 -1.36 19.12 -0.39
C ARG A 31 -0.58 18.14 0.48
N PRO A 32 -1.10 17.62 1.62
CA PRO A 32 -0.46 16.45 2.19
C PRO A 32 -0.45 15.44 1.06
N TYR A 33 0.70 14.86 0.75
CA TYR A 33 0.78 13.77 -0.20
C TYR A 33 -0.30 12.76 0.21
N ARG A 34 -1.44 12.75 -0.49
CA ARG A 34 -2.30 11.59 -0.49
C ARG A 34 -1.42 10.59 -1.21
N LEU A 35 -0.71 9.78 -0.42
CA LEU A 35 -0.02 8.61 -0.94
C LEU A 35 -1.02 7.97 -1.91
N PRO A 36 -0.63 7.75 -3.18
CA PRO A 36 -1.52 7.08 -4.10
C PRO A 36 -2.04 5.85 -3.37
N ALA A 37 -3.37 5.67 -3.33
CA ALA A 37 -4.00 4.49 -2.74
C ALA A 37 -3.13 3.29 -3.14
N PRO A 38 -2.73 2.42 -2.18
CA PRO A 38 -1.67 1.46 -2.41
C PRO A 38 -1.97 0.82 -3.75
N ARG A 39 -1.11 1.10 -4.73
CA ARG A 39 -1.21 0.44 -6.02
C ARG A 39 -1.31 -1.03 -5.61
N ARG A 40 -2.34 -1.75 -6.06
CA ARG A 40 -2.35 -3.22 -5.96
C ARG A 40 -1.18 -3.67 -6.84
N LEU A 41 0.03 -3.49 -6.32
CA LEU A 41 1.27 -3.82 -6.95
C LEU A 41 1.32 -5.31 -6.78
N MET A 42 1.20 -5.99 -7.89
CA MET A 42 1.65 -7.37 -7.97
C MET A 42 3.04 -7.45 -7.31
N PRO A 43 3.35 -8.50 -6.54
CA PRO A 43 4.52 -8.55 -5.67
C PRO A 43 5.87 -8.62 -6.40
N ILE A 44 5.89 -8.45 -7.72
CA ILE A 44 7.11 -8.51 -8.56
C ILE A 44 7.85 -7.19 -8.41
N THR A 45 8.94 -7.22 -7.64
CA THR A 45 9.79 -6.06 -7.34
C THR A 45 11.19 -6.21 -7.93
N HIS A 46 11.62 -7.46 -8.14
CA HIS A 46 12.92 -7.81 -8.71
C HIS A 46 12.78 -8.79 -9.87
N VAL A 47 13.77 -8.81 -10.75
CA VAL A 47 13.87 -9.81 -11.84
C VAL A 47 13.82 -11.24 -11.28
N SER A 48 14.38 -11.46 -10.09
CA SER A 48 14.34 -12.75 -9.40
C SER A 48 12.92 -13.22 -9.08
N ASP A 49 11.95 -12.33 -8.95
CA ASP A 49 10.56 -12.70 -8.65
C ASP A 49 9.92 -13.35 -9.88
N THR A 50 10.13 -12.77 -11.06
CA THR A 50 9.74 -13.39 -12.33
C THR A 50 10.50 -14.70 -12.57
N ALA A 51 11.80 -14.75 -12.25
CA ALA A 51 12.58 -15.98 -12.40
C ALA A 51 12.05 -17.13 -11.52
N ARG A 52 11.62 -16.82 -10.29
CA ARG A 52 11.00 -17.79 -9.37
C ARG A 52 9.61 -18.21 -9.83
N TRP A 53 8.81 -17.28 -10.34
CA TRP A 53 7.52 -17.59 -10.92
C TRP A 53 7.66 -18.55 -12.12
N VAL A 54 8.54 -18.25 -13.07
CA VAL A 54 8.81 -19.14 -14.22
C VAL A 54 9.35 -20.50 -13.76
N ALA A 55 10.12 -20.55 -12.67
CA ALA A 55 10.55 -21.82 -12.11
C ALA A 55 9.37 -22.68 -11.61
N ILE A 56 8.32 -22.09 -11.04
CA ILE A 56 7.07 -22.80 -10.72
C ILE A 56 6.38 -23.33 -11.97
N ASP A 57 6.29 -22.54 -13.04
CA ASP A 57 5.73 -23.01 -14.31
C ASP A 57 6.53 -24.20 -14.85
N ARG A 58 7.86 -24.18 -14.73
CA ARG A 58 8.72 -25.32 -15.09
C ARG A 58 8.52 -26.55 -14.20
N VAL A 59 8.22 -26.38 -12.91
CA VAL A 59 7.85 -27.52 -12.04
C VAL A 59 6.60 -28.19 -12.60
N GLN A 60 5.55 -27.41 -12.82
CA GLN A 60 4.27 -27.92 -13.31
C GLN A 60 4.41 -28.59 -14.68
N GLU A 61 5.16 -27.97 -15.61
CA GLU A 61 5.40 -28.56 -16.92
C GLU A 61 6.21 -29.86 -16.80
N SER A 62 7.25 -29.90 -15.97
CA SER A 62 8.09 -31.09 -15.78
C SER A 62 7.36 -32.28 -15.15
N GLU A 63 6.25 -32.04 -14.44
CA GLU A 63 5.42 -33.07 -13.81
C GLU A 63 4.43 -33.72 -14.77
N ARG A 64 4.20 -33.10 -15.93
CA ARG A 64 3.30 -33.66 -16.92
C ARG A 64 3.89 -34.96 -17.49
N PRO A 65 3.07 -36.01 -17.70
CA PRO A 65 3.54 -37.24 -18.33
C PRO A 65 4.06 -37.04 -19.77
N ASP A 66 3.55 -36.01 -20.46
CA ASP A 66 3.88 -35.63 -21.83
C ASP A 66 4.82 -34.42 -21.91
N ALA A 67 5.54 -34.12 -20.83
CA ALA A 67 6.37 -32.92 -20.75
C ALA A 67 7.43 -32.89 -21.88
N PRO A 68 7.55 -31.78 -22.62
CA PRO A 68 8.58 -31.63 -23.64
C PRO A 68 9.99 -31.49 -23.03
N PHE A 69 10.07 -31.20 -21.73
CA PHE A 69 11.32 -31.14 -20.96
C PHE A 69 11.08 -31.46 -19.49
N HIS A 70 12.14 -31.85 -18.78
CA HIS A 70 12.15 -32.01 -17.33
C HIS A 70 13.28 -31.19 -16.70
N ASP A 71 12.95 -30.26 -15.80
CA ASP A 71 13.90 -29.44 -15.06
C ASP A 71 14.02 -29.93 -13.60
N PRO A 72 15.08 -30.67 -13.24
CA PRO A 72 15.25 -31.23 -11.89
C PRO A 72 15.55 -30.16 -10.83
N HIS A 73 15.87 -28.92 -11.23
CA HIS A 73 16.23 -27.84 -10.32
C HIS A 73 15.10 -26.83 -10.13
N ALA A 74 14.04 -26.90 -10.92
CA ALA A 74 12.92 -25.96 -10.91
C ALA A 74 12.33 -25.75 -9.51
N ARG A 75 12.05 -26.82 -8.76
CA ARG A 75 11.53 -26.73 -7.38
C ARG A 75 12.46 -25.95 -6.46
N ARG A 76 13.76 -26.22 -6.53
CA ARG A 76 14.77 -25.56 -5.69
C ARG A 76 14.94 -24.09 -6.06
N LEU A 77 14.88 -23.77 -7.36
CA LEU A 77 15.01 -22.40 -7.87
C LEU A 77 13.78 -21.55 -7.56
N ALA A 78 12.58 -22.14 -7.64
CA ALA A 78 11.34 -21.47 -7.27
C ALA A 78 11.34 -21.11 -5.78
N GLY A 79 11.56 -22.12 -4.93
CA GLY A 79 11.38 -22.00 -3.49
C GLY A 79 9.99 -21.53 -3.09
N GLU A 80 9.78 -21.33 -1.79
CA GLU A 80 8.50 -20.86 -1.23
C GLU A 80 8.06 -19.52 -1.83
N HIS A 81 9.02 -18.62 -2.11
CA HIS A 81 8.69 -17.31 -2.66
C HIS A 81 8.09 -17.39 -4.07
N GLY A 82 8.53 -18.34 -4.90
CA GLY A 82 7.92 -18.58 -6.20
C GLY A 82 6.45 -18.99 -6.08
N GLU A 83 6.13 -19.87 -5.13
CA GLU A 83 4.75 -20.33 -4.88
C GLU A 83 3.85 -19.16 -4.44
N VAL A 84 4.34 -18.32 -3.53
CA VAL A 84 3.62 -17.12 -3.08
C VAL A 84 3.32 -16.17 -4.24
N ILE A 85 4.31 -15.91 -5.11
CA ILE A 85 4.13 -15.05 -6.29
C ILE A 85 3.07 -15.64 -7.24
N THR A 86 3.16 -16.92 -7.56
CA THR A 86 2.19 -17.60 -8.45
C THR A 86 0.77 -17.49 -7.91
N ALA A 87 0.55 -17.76 -6.61
CA ALA A 87 -0.77 -17.66 -5.99
C ALA A 87 -1.36 -16.23 -6.06
N HIS A 88 -0.53 -15.20 -5.99
CA HIS A 88 -0.96 -13.82 -6.19
C HIS A 88 -1.30 -13.50 -7.64
N VAL A 89 -0.50 -13.97 -8.59
CA VAL A 89 -0.73 -13.76 -10.03
C VAL A 89 -2.01 -14.46 -10.49
N GLU A 90 -2.22 -15.72 -10.10
CA GLU A 90 -3.40 -16.51 -10.45
C GLU A 90 -4.69 -15.88 -9.92
N ARG A 91 -4.69 -15.42 -8.66
CA ARG A 91 -5.81 -14.67 -8.08
C ARG A 91 -6.13 -13.43 -8.90
N GLY A 92 -5.11 -12.70 -9.35
CA GLY A 92 -5.29 -11.55 -10.24
C GLY A 92 -5.95 -11.92 -11.57
N ARG A 93 -5.62 -13.07 -12.15
CA ARG A 93 -6.26 -13.57 -13.39
C ARG A 93 -7.74 -13.89 -13.18
N VAL A 94 -8.09 -14.56 -12.08
CA VAL A 94 -9.48 -14.91 -11.74
C VAL A 94 -10.32 -13.64 -11.50
N ASP A 95 -9.81 -12.71 -10.69
CA ASP A 95 -10.47 -11.44 -10.39
C ASP A 95 -10.75 -10.59 -11.65
N HIS A 96 -9.88 -10.67 -12.66
CA HIS A 96 -10.07 -9.96 -13.92
C HIS A 96 -11.06 -10.69 -14.84
N GLY A 97 -10.97 -12.02 -14.95
CA GLY A 97 -11.89 -12.83 -15.76
C GLY A 97 -13.35 -12.71 -15.33
N ALA A 98 -13.60 -12.66 -14.02
CA ALA A 98 -14.96 -12.50 -13.47
C ALA A 98 -15.61 -11.14 -13.78
N ARG A 99 -14.84 -10.11 -14.16
CA ARG A 99 -15.36 -8.78 -14.53
C ARG A 99 -15.68 -8.63 -16.02
N VAL A 100 -15.18 -9.52 -16.87
CA VAL A 100 -15.37 -9.44 -18.33
C VAL A 100 -16.65 -10.17 -18.78
N THR A 101 -17.25 -10.99 -17.91
CA THR A 101 -18.45 -11.80 -18.23
C THR A 101 -19.76 -11.23 -17.67
N ALA A 102 -19.81 -9.94 -17.31
CA ALA A 102 -21.00 -9.28 -16.76
C ALA A 102 -21.54 -8.20 -17.71
#